data_AF-A0A3C7W298-F1
#
_entry.id   AF-A0A3C7W298-F1
#
_cell.length_a   1.000
_cell.length_b   1.000
_cell.length_c   1.000
_cell.angle_alpha   90.00
_cell.angle_beta   90.00
_cell.angle_gamma   90.00
#
_symmetry.space_group_name_H-M   'P 1'
#
loop_
_entity.id
_entity.type
_entity.pdbx_description
1 polymer ?
#
loop_
_entity_poly.entity_id
_entity_poly.type
_entity_poly.pdbx_seq_one_letter_code
_entity_poly.pdbx_strand_id
1 'polypeptide(L)'
;MLAGCGRETELITYVCDEPLAGYLAQARKNIENDYEVERSLKLLSACPEKGYHRRYSFQFSRESMASKRVVDAQVRAAWCGDPAARTTEADLKLSPGMLVFQFTYPWSTPTGKYPQTTFRLNRSSLRGGFLEDLDWSCRLEQAPDEGS
;
A
#
# COMPACT_ATOMS: atom_id res chain seq x y z
N MET A 1 -20.86 38.60 4.42
CA MET A 1 -19.68 37.73 4.64
C MET A 1 -19.55 36.84 3.41
N LEU A 2 -18.45 36.97 2.67
CA LEU A 2 -18.17 36.15 1.49
C LEU A 2 -17.90 34.71 1.95
N ALA A 3 -18.75 33.78 1.51
CA ALA A 3 -18.47 32.35 1.51
C ALA A 3 -17.39 32.08 0.46
N GLY A 4 -16.15 31.95 0.90
CA GLY A 4 -15.00 31.80 0.01
C GLY A 4 -13.74 31.40 0.77
N CYS A 5 -13.78 30.26 1.47
CA CYS A 5 -12.61 29.51 1.98
C CYS A 5 -12.98 28.02 2.03
N GLY A 6 -13.27 27.41 0.88
CA GLY A 6 -13.59 25.99 0.80
C GLY A 6 -12.32 25.14 0.64
N ARG A 7 -11.79 24.61 1.75
CA ARG A 7 -10.98 23.37 1.88
C ARG A 7 -9.97 23.08 0.75
N GLU A 8 -8.83 23.76 0.75
CA GLU A 8 -7.76 23.59 -0.26
C GLU A 8 -6.85 22.36 -0.09
N THR A 9 -7.07 21.40 0.82
CA THR A 9 -6.19 20.20 0.93
C THR A 9 -6.85 18.97 1.54
N GLU A 10 -8.01 18.54 1.03
CA GLU A 10 -8.54 17.23 1.41
C GLU A 10 -7.71 16.12 0.76
N LEU A 11 -6.98 15.34 1.57
CA LEU A 11 -6.16 14.23 1.12
C LEU A 11 -6.99 12.94 1.11
N ILE A 12 -6.89 12.17 0.02
CA ILE A 12 -7.46 10.83 -0.11
C ILE A 12 -6.37 9.82 0.21
N THR A 13 -6.61 8.92 1.17
CA THR A 13 -5.68 7.86 1.53
C THR A 13 -6.30 6.48 1.34
N TYR A 14 -5.74 5.66 0.46
CA TYR A 14 -6.08 4.23 0.37
C TYR A 14 -5.03 3.40 1.12
N VAL A 15 -5.47 2.49 1.98
CA VAL A 15 -4.59 1.52 2.66
C VAL A 15 -4.87 0.14 2.09
N CYS A 16 -3.85 -0.52 1.55
CA CYS A 16 -3.93 -1.84 0.96
C CYS A 16 -3.02 -2.82 1.70
N ASP A 17 -3.62 -3.91 2.17
CA ASP A 17 -2.98 -4.96 2.95
C ASP A 17 -2.88 -6.25 2.12
N GLU A 18 -1.68 -6.80 2.08
CA GLU A 18 -1.42 -8.10 1.49
C GLU A 18 -2.02 -9.22 2.36
N PRO A 19 -2.66 -10.25 1.76
CA PRO A 19 -3.20 -11.36 2.52
C PRO A 19 -2.12 -12.09 3.34
N LEU A 20 -2.25 -12.04 4.66
CA LEU A 20 -1.26 -12.64 5.57
C LEU A 20 -1.28 -14.19 5.57
N ALA A 21 -2.46 -14.79 5.35
CA ALA A 21 -2.66 -16.23 5.55
C ALA A 21 -1.73 -17.11 4.68
N GLY A 22 -1.55 -16.75 3.40
CA GLY A 22 -0.66 -17.49 2.50
C GLY A 22 0.80 -17.46 2.95
N TYR A 23 1.27 -16.32 3.43
CA TYR A 23 2.63 -16.15 3.94
C TYR A 23 2.88 -16.93 5.23
N LEU A 24 1.92 -16.93 6.17
CA LEU A 24 2.04 -17.72 7.40
C LEU A 24 2.05 -19.22 7.10
N ALA A 25 1.24 -19.69 6.15
CA ALA A 25 1.23 -21.09 5.74
C ALA A 25 2.57 -21.51 5.12
N GLN A 26 3.16 -20.67 4.27
CA GLN A 26 4.47 -20.94 3.69
C GLN A 26 5.59 -20.92 4.74
N ALA A 27 5.57 -19.94 5.66
CA ALA A 27 6.56 -19.85 6.73
C ALA A 27 6.56 -21.12 7.62
N ARG A 28 5.38 -21.69 7.92
CA ARG A 28 5.29 -22.96 8.67
C ARG A 28 5.96 -24.12 7.93
N LYS A 29 5.71 -24.26 6.61
CA LYS A 29 6.37 -25.27 5.78
C LYS A 29 7.89 -25.08 5.72
N ASN A 30 8.36 -23.83 5.67
CA ASN A 30 9.79 -23.53 5.59
C ASN A 30 10.54 -23.81 6.90
N ILE A 31 9.86 -23.93 8.05
CA ILE A 31 10.50 -24.37 9.30
C ILE A 31 10.80 -25.87 9.28
N GLU A 32 10.08 -26.65 8.46
CA GLU A 32 10.35 -28.08 8.28
C GLU A 32 11.59 -28.34 7.41
N ASN A 33 12.14 -27.29 6.78
CA ASN A 33 13.33 -27.35 5.94
C ASN A 33 14.39 -26.38 6.51
N ASP A 34 15.46 -26.91 7.12
CA ASP A 34 16.37 -26.21 8.05
C ASP A 34 17.02 -24.89 7.57
N TYR A 35 16.90 -24.54 6.29
CA TYR A 35 17.56 -23.38 5.68
C TYR A 35 16.88 -22.02 5.98
N GLU A 36 15.57 -21.98 6.25
CA GLU A 36 14.83 -20.71 6.43
C GLU A 36 14.14 -20.56 7.80
N VAL A 37 14.57 -21.36 8.78
CA VAL A 37 13.92 -21.48 10.10
C VAL A 37 13.88 -20.13 10.83
N GLU A 38 15.01 -19.45 10.99
CA GLU A 38 15.06 -18.18 11.73
C GLU A 38 14.18 -17.08 11.12
N ARG A 39 14.21 -16.95 9.79
CA ARG A 39 13.37 -15.99 9.04
C ARG A 39 11.89 -16.30 9.22
N SER A 40 11.52 -17.56 9.14
CA SER A 40 10.14 -18.02 9.25
C SER A 40 9.61 -17.85 10.67
N LEU A 41 10.41 -18.15 11.69
CA LEU A 41 10.06 -17.91 13.10
C LEU A 41 9.79 -16.42 13.36
N LYS A 42 10.61 -15.51 12.81
CA LYS A 42 10.39 -14.07 12.94
C LYS A 42 9.08 -13.61 12.29
N LEU A 43 8.71 -14.17 11.14
CA LEU A 43 7.43 -13.86 10.47
C LEU A 43 6.24 -14.37 11.28
N LEU A 44 6.32 -15.60 11.78
CA LEU A 44 5.24 -16.23 12.55
C LEU A 44 5.00 -15.53 13.90
N SER A 45 6.01 -14.90 14.50
CA SER A 45 5.84 -14.15 15.74
C SER A 45 5.33 -12.72 15.51
N ALA A 46 5.90 -11.98 14.55
CA ALA A 46 5.61 -10.55 14.40
C ALA A 46 4.36 -10.23 13.58
N CYS A 47 4.09 -11.00 12.52
CA CYS A 47 3.07 -10.63 11.53
C CYS A 47 1.62 -10.86 11.98
N PRO A 48 1.27 -11.88 12.80
CA PRO A 48 -0.09 -12.03 13.32
C PRO A 48 -0.58 -10.82 14.11
N GLU A 49 0.26 -10.21 14.95
CA GLU A 49 -0.11 -9.01 15.73
C GLU A 49 -0.38 -7.80 14.83
N LYS A 50 0.35 -7.68 13.71
CA LYS A 50 0.19 -6.58 12.75
C LYS A 50 -1.00 -6.78 11.81
N GLY A 51 -1.40 -8.04 11.57
CA GLY A 51 -2.54 -8.40 10.70
C GLY A 51 -2.26 -8.36 9.20
N TYR A 52 -1.03 -8.06 8.77
CA TYR A 52 -0.61 -8.03 7.35
C TYR A 52 0.84 -8.48 7.20
N HIS A 53 1.21 -8.93 6.01
CA HIS A 53 2.63 -9.16 5.66
C HIS A 53 3.27 -7.87 5.12
N ARG A 54 2.64 -7.27 4.10
CA ARG A 54 2.98 -5.95 3.55
C ARG A 54 1.75 -5.05 3.54
N ARG A 55 1.95 -3.75 3.77
CA ARG A 55 0.94 -2.70 3.72
C ARG A 55 1.45 -1.54 2.88
N TYR A 56 0.62 -1.04 1.97
CA TYR A 56 0.87 0.19 1.23
C TYR A 56 -0.25 1.19 1.50
N SER A 57 0.12 2.41 1.86
CA SER A 57 -0.78 3.56 1.96
C SER A 57 -0.49 4.52 0.81
N PHE A 58 -1.50 4.78 -0.01
CA PHE A 58 -1.44 5.66 -1.18
C PHE A 58 -2.20 6.94 -0.89
N GLN A 59 -1.52 8.08 -0.91
CA GLN A 59 -2.09 9.38 -0.59
C GLN A 59 -1.98 10.35 -1.77
N PHE A 60 -3.05 11.08 -2.07
CA PHE A 60 -3.06 12.11 -3.11
C PHE A 60 -4.17 13.14 -2.83
N SER A 61 -4.06 14.34 -3.41
CA SER A 61 -5.05 15.40 -3.24
C SER A 61 -6.38 15.06 -3.91
N ARG A 62 -7.51 15.32 -3.25
CA ARG A 62 -8.86 15.12 -3.81
C ARG A 62 -9.09 15.90 -5.10
N GLU A 63 -8.51 17.09 -5.25
CA GLU A 63 -8.63 17.91 -6.46
C GLU A 63 -8.08 17.19 -7.69
N SER A 64 -7.06 16.36 -7.48
CA SER A 64 -6.46 15.55 -8.52
C SER A 64 -7.47 14.64 -9.21
N MET A 65 -8.51 14.18 -8.50
CA MET A 65 -9.58 13.35 -9.06
C MET A 65 -10.37 14.03 -10.19
N ALA A 66 -10.43 15.36 -10.20
CA ALA A 66 -11.10 16.12 -11.25
C ALA A 66 -10.24 16.24 -12.51
N SER A 67 -8.91 16.21 -12.35
CA SER A 67 -7.97 16.26 -13.47
C SER A 67 -7.76 14.85 -14.02
N LYS A 68 -8.16 14.57 -15.27
CA LYS A 68 -7.87 13.29 -15.95
C LYS A 68 -6.38 13.16 -16.35
N ARG A 69 -5.46 13.60 -15.49
CA ARG A 69 -4.01 13.69 -15.75
C ARG A 69 -3.23 12.79 -14.79
N VAL A 70 -1.93 12.65 -15.05
CA VAL A 70 -0.98 12.12 -14.08
C VAL A 70 -0.84 13.15 -12.97
N VAL A 71 -0.94 12.71 -11.72
CA VAL A 71 -0.87 13.57 -10.53
C VAL A 71 0.11 12.99 -9.52
N ASP A 72 0.71 13.85 -8.72
CA ASP A 72 1.65 13.45 -7.68
C ASP A 72 0.89 12.74 -6.54
N ALA A 73 1.38 11.58 -6.18
CA ALA A 73 0.92 10.80 -5.04
C ALA A 73 2.11 10.43 -4.15
N GLN A 74 1.83 10.13 -2.89
CA GLN A 74 2.80 9.56 -1.96
C GLN A 74 2.43 8.13 -1.63
N VAL A 75 3.43 7.27 -1.55
CA VAL A 75 3.29 5.86 -1.20
C VAL A 75 4.11 5.59 0.04
N ARG A 76 3.43 5.26 1.13
CA ARG A 76 4.05 4.76 2.35
C ARG A 76 3.93 3.25 2.38
N ALA A 77 5.06 2.57 2.42
CA ALA A 77 5.12 1.11 2.45
C ALA A 77 5.64 0.63 3.82
N ALA A 78 5.03 -0.41 4.37
CA ALA A 78 5.40 -1.01 5.65
C ALA A 78 5.32 -2.54 5.60
N TRP A 79 6.26 -3.23 6.23
CA TRP A 79 6.27 -4.69 6.35
C TRP A 79 6.14 -5.09 7.82
N CYS A 80 5.54 -6.24 8.12
CA CYS A 80 5.43 -6.69 9.51
C CYS A 80 6.78 -6.98 10.17
N GLY A 81 7.77 -7.43 9.39
CA GLY A 81 9.11 -7.80 9.88
C GLY A 81 10.14 -6.67 9.91
N ASP A 82 9.77 -5.47 9.45
CA ASP A 82 10.62 -4.28 9.39
C ASP A 82 10.04 -3.19 10.33
N PRO A 83 10.81 -2.67 11.30
CA PRO A 83 10.31 -1.64 12.22
C PRO A 83 10.02 -0.30 11.52
N ALA A 84 10.63 -0.04 10.35
CA ALA A 84 10.50 1.24 9.66
C ALA A 84 9.56 1.14 8.45
N ALA A 85 8.63 2.09 8.36
CA ALA A 85 7.91 2.36 7.12
C ALA A 85 8.76 3.28 6.23
N ARG A 86 8.64 3.13 4.91
CA ARG A 86 9.35 3.94 3.91
C ARG A 86 8.37 4.69 3.04
N THR A 87 8.69 5.93 2.69
CA THR A 87 7.85 6.77 1.82
C THR A 87 8.57 7.06 0.51
N THR A 88 7.83 7.04 -0.59
CA THR A 88 8.30 7.40 -1.93
C THR A 88 7.21 8.14 -2.69
N GLU A 89 7.62 8.96 -3.65
CA GLU A 89 6.71 9.63 -4.57
C GLU A 89 6.23 8.65 -5.64
N ALA A 90 5.04 8.91 -6.17
CA ALA A 90 4.38 8.09 -7.17
C ALA A 90 3.62 8.92 -8.19
N ASP A 91 3.66 8.47 -9.43
CA ASP A 91 2.78 8.96 -10.48
C ASP A 91 1.43 8.21 -10.39
N LEU A 92 0.33 8.94 -10.24
CA LEU A 92 -1.02 8.37 -10.23
C LEU A 92 -1.73 8.62 -11.56
N LYS A 93 -2.12 7.54 -12.24
CA LYS A 93 -3.05 7.56 -13.38
C LYS A 93 -4.47 7.24 -12.91
N LEU A 94 -5.38 8.16 -13.20
CA LEU A 94 -6.78 8.09 -12.77
C LEU A 94 -7.68 7.55 -13.87
N SER A 95 -8.54 6.59 -13.51
CA SER A 95 -9.69 6.18 -14.33
C SER A 95 -10.93 5.96 -13.44
N PRO A 96 -12.14 5.91 -14.02
CA PRO A 96 -13.37 5.77 -13.23
C PRO A 96 -13.37 4.54 -12.29
N GLY A 97 -12.87 3.39 -12.76
CA GLY A 97 -12.85 2.14 -12.00
C GLY A 97 -11.49 1.77 -11.40
N MET A 98 -10.39 2.29 -11.94
CA MET A 98 -9.03 1.90 -11.55
C MET A 98 -8.14 3.10 -11.22
N LEU A 99 -7.38 2.99 -10.14
CA LEU A 99 -6.23 3.84 -9.84
C LEU A 99 -4.95 3.05 -10.14
N VAL A 100 -3.98 3.69 -10.80
CA VAL A 100 -2.69 3.05 -11.12
C VAL A 100 -1.57 3.94 -10.59
N PHE A 101 -0.84 3.42 -9.61
CA PHE A 101 0.29 4.10 -8.98
C PHE A 101 1.60 3.54 -9.52
N GLN A 102 2.46 4.40 -10.06
CA GLN A 102 3.78 4.03 -10.56
C GLN A 102 4.85 4.69 -9.68
N PHE A 103 5.70 3.89 -9.03
CA PHE A 103 6.68 4.38 -8.06
C PHE A 103 7.92 3.51 -8.02
N THR A 104 9.01 4.04 -7.46
CA THR A 104 10.24 3.28 -7.24
C THR A 104 10.09 2.40 -6.02
N TYR A 105 10.37 1.10 -6.14
CA TYR A 105 10.27 0.17 -5.01
C TYR A 105 11.17 0.65 -3.85
N PRO A 106 10.64 0.84 -2.63
CA PRO A 106 11.38 1.57 -1.59
C PRO A 106 12.39 0.72 -0.80
N TRP A 107 12.50 -0.58 -1.08
CA TRP A 107 13.55 -1.45 -0.53
C TRP A 107 14.55 -1.85 -1.59
N SER A 108 15.81 -2.03 -1.19
CA SER A 108 16.83 -2.62 -2.06
C SER A 108 16.43 -4.05 -2.39
N THR A 109 16.49 -4.41 -3.67
CA THR A 109 16.36 -5.81 -4.08
C THR A 109 17.70 -6.55 -3.86
N PRO A 110 17.74 -7.90 -3.88
CA PRO A 110 19.00 -8.65 -3.81
C PRO A 110 20.02 -8.25 -4.88
N THR A 111 19.58 -7.65 -5.97
CA THR A 111 20.44 -7.15 -7.06
C THR A 111 20.94 -5.72 -6.84
N GLY A 112 20.55 -5.07 -5.74
CA GLY A 112 20.85 -3.65 -5.46
C GLY A 112 20.06 -2.65 -6.32
N LYS A 113 19.24 -3.12 -7.25
CA LYS A 113 18.39 -2.27 -8.10
C LYS A 113 17.07 -1.94 -7.40
N TYR A 114 16.54 -0.75 -7.67
CA TYR A 114 15.23 -0.28 -7.22
C TYR A 114 14.27 -0.28 -8.42
N PRO A 115 13.52 -1.36 -8.66
CA PRO A 115 12.67 -1.46 -9.84
C PRO A 115 11.53 -0.45 -9.78
N GLN A 116 11.18 0.10 -10.94
CA GLN A 116 9.91 0.79 -11.10
C GLN A 116 8.79 -0.23 -10.92
N THR A 117 7.83 0.12 -10.08
CA THR A 117 6.73 -0.75 -9.64
C THR A 117 5.41 -0.11 -10.02
N THR A 118 4.44 -0.92 -10.44
CA THR A 118 3.08 -0.49 -10.73
C THR A 118 2.11 -1.21 -9.81
N PHE A 119 1.40 -0.46 -8.97
CA PHE A 119 0.30 -0.97 -8.15
C PHE A 119 -1.03 -0.53 -8.75
N ARG A 120 -1.95 -1.46 -8.90
CA ARG A 120 -3.29 -1.21 -9.43
C ARG A 120 -4.30 -1.35 -8.30
N LEU A 121 -5.29 -0.46 -8.24
CA LEU A 121 -6.39 -0.50 -7.28
C LEU A 121 -7.72 -0.37 -8.02
N ASN A 122 -8.59 -1.37 -7.87
CA ASN A 122 -9.98 -1.30 -8.30
C ASN A 122 -10.80 -0.60 -7.22
N ARG A 123 -11.41 0.52 -7.58
CA ARG A 123 -12.13 1.39 -6.65
C ARG A 123 -13.48 0.82 -6.23
N SER A 124 -14.10 0.00 -7.09
CA SER A 124 -15.41 -0.60 -6.83
C SER A 124 -15.30 -1.82 -5.94
N SER A 125 -14.32 -2.70 -6.20
CA SER A 125 -14.12 -3.91 -5.39
C SER A 125 -13.19 -3.69 -4.19
N LEU A 126 -12.50 -2.55 -4.12
CA LEU A 126 -11.43 -2.26 -3.16
C LEU A 126 -10.38 -3.37 -3.11
N ARG A 127 -10.01 -3.85 -4.29
CA ARG A 127 -8.96 -4.85 -4.48
C ARG A 127 -7.76 -4.22 -5.16
N GLY A 128 -6.57 -4.51 -4.66
CA GLY A 128 -5.34 -3.99 -5.22
C GLY A 128 -4.29 -5.06 -5.43
N GLY A 129 -3.18 -4.69 -6.05
CA GLY A 129 -2.02 -5.57 -6.15
C GLY A 129 -1.04 -5.13 -7.21
N PHE A 130 0.03 -5.90 -7.33
CA PHE A 130 1.08 -5.68 -8.31
C PHE A 130 0.82 -6.55 -9.56
N LEU A 131 1.17 -6.03 -10.74
CA LEU A 131 0.94 -6.70 -12.03
C LEU A 131 -0.56 -6.90 -12.33
N GLU A 132 -0.99 -8.11 -12.68
CA GLU A 132 -2.38 -8.47 -12.97
C GLU A 132 -3.08 -9.14 -11.79
N ASP A 133 -2.37 -9.39 -10.69
CA ASP A 133 -2.92 -10.01 -9.49
C ASP A 133 -3.51 -8.94 -8.56
N LEU A 134 -4.82 -9.00 -8.32
CA LEU A 134 -5.56 -8.07 -7.45
C LEU A 134 -6.01 -8.77 -6.17
N ASP A 135 -5.07 -9.42 -5.48
CA ASP A 135 -5.34 -10.23 -4.29
C ASP A 135 -5.28 -9.44 -2.96
N TRP A 136 -4.94 -8.14 -2.99
CA TRP A 136 -4.81 -7.30 -1.80
C TRP A 136 -6.16 -6.72 -1.40
N SER A 137 -6.39 -6.63 -0.09
CA SER A 137 -7.56 -5.98 0.48
C SER A 137 -7.25 -4.51 0.73
N CYS A 138 -7.98 -3.62 0.06
CA CYS A 138 -7.83 -2.18 0.23
C CYS A 138 -9.00 -1.59 1.02
N ARG A 139 -8.76 -0.45 1.67
CA ARG A 139 -9.78 0.38 2.31
C ARG A 139 -9.47 1.85 2.07
N LEU A 140 -10.50 2.67 1.95
CA LEU A 140 -10.36 4.11 2.02
C LEU A 140 -10.28 4.50 3.50
N GLU A 141 -9.20 5.16 3.90
CA GLU A 141 -9.09 5.76 5.22
C GLU A 141 -9.87 7.08 5.18
N GLN A 142 -10.90 7.18 6.03
CA GLN A 142 -11.62 8.44 6.18
C GLN A 142 -10.67 9.46 6.81
N ALA A 143 -10.74 10.71 6.34
CA ALA A 143 -10.12 11.81 7.07
C ALA A 143 -10.66 11.74 8.52
N PRO A 144 -9.82 11.99 9.54
CA PRO A 144 -10.32 12.04 10.91
C PRO A 144 -11.47 13.04 10.94
N ASP A 145 -12.66 12.58 11.34
CA ASP A 145 -13.77 13.49 11.62
C ASP A 145 -13.28 14.46 12.69
N GLU A 146 -13.12 15.73 12.33
CA GLU A 146 -13.01 16.81 13.31
C GLU A 146 -14.37 16.93 14.00
N GLY A 147 -14.62 16.11 15.02
CA GLY A 147 -15.77 16.28 15.91
C GLY A 147 -16.32 14.98 16.51
N SER A 148 -15.81 14.64 17.69
CA SER A 148 -16.65 14.09 18.77
C SER A 148 -16.37 14.87 20.04
#